data_AF-A0ABD5VFZ6-F1
#
_entry.id   AF-A0ABD5VFZ6-F1
#
_cell.length_a   1.000
_cell.length_b   1.000
_cell.length_c   1.000
_cell.angle_alpha   90.00
_cell.angle_beta   90.00
_cell.angle_gamma   90.00
#
_symmetry.space_group_name_H-M   'P 1'
#
loop_
_entity.id
_entity.type
_entity.pdbx_description
1 polymer ?
#
loop_
_entity_poly.entity_id
_entity_poly.type
_entity_poly.pdbx_seq_one_letter_code
_entity_poly.pdbx_strand_id
1 'polypeptide(L)'
;MVTVTLDAPIPGSTVETVAGRADADPRALTRAVDALHESLVDGSDAILQHYRTTDAPDSVTVADGLATVVYVDDDTWTRTLDTHGVPADVAPAVRAVHAAFATDETGRPGDESRREPMVLPSRDVAELVRAGLSTRQAEVQVLHDAGLDYATIADRLDVAESTVKVHRHRIQEKVANAKRLLDAVAD
;
A
#
# COMPACT_ATOMS: atom_id res chain seq x y z
N MET A 1 -1.11 11.33 -23.46
CA MET A 1 -0.16 11.49 -22.35
C MET A 1 -0.58 10.48 -21.31
N VAL A 2 0.25 9.48 -21.00
CA VAL A 2 -0.14 8.40 -20.09
C VAL A 2 -0.09 8.96 -18.68
N THR A 3 -1.26 9.09 -18.06
CA THR A 3 -1.39 9.35 -16.63
C THR A 3 -0.88 8.11 -15.92
N VAL A 4 0.21 8.24 -15.16
CA VAL A 4 0.60 7.22 -14.19
C VAL A 4 -0.38 7.42 -13.04
N THR A 5 -1.42 6.60 -13.02
CA THR A 5 -2.45 6.61 -11.97
C THR A 5 -1.81 6.30 -10.64
N LEU A 6 -2.23 7.01 -9.60
CA LEU A 6 -1.71 6.91 -8.24
C LEU A 6 -2.41 5.75 -7.54
N ASP A 7 -1.63 4.82 -6.99
CA ASP A 7 -2.18 3.62 -6.38
C ASP A 7 -1.85 3.60 -4.89
N ALA A 8 -2.83 3.17 -4.10
CA ALA A 8 -2.71 3.03 -2.67
C ALA A 8 -1.56 2.07 -2.30
N PRO A 9 -1.07 2.11 -1.06
CA PRO A 9 -1.59 2.89 0.07
C PRO A 9 -1.22 4.38 0.12
N ILE A 10 -0.18 4.85 -0.58
CA ILE A 10 0.28 6.24 -0.44
C ILE A 10 -0.25 7.11 -1.61
N PRO A 11 -1.00 8.20 -1.34
CA PRO A 11 -1.49 9.09 -2.38
C PRO A 11 -0.32 9.71 -3.15
N GLY A 12 -0.39 9.74 -4.47
CA GLY A 12 0.68 10.36 -5.25
C GLY A 12 0.86 11.85 -5.06
N SER A 13 -0.15 12.58 -4.59
CA SER A 13 0.04 13.96 -4.14
C SER A 13 1.09 14.07 -3.01
N THR A 14 1.20 13.03 -2.17
CA THR A 14 2.26 12.92 -1.16
C THR A 14 3.61 12.71 -1.83
N VAL A 15 3.67 11.80 -2.83
CA VAL A 15 4.88 11.52 -3.60
C VAL A 15 5.38 12.76 -4.35
N GLU A 16 4.49 13.49 -5.03
CA GLU A 16 4.80 14.73 -5.75
C GLU A 16 5.32 15.81 -4.80
N THR A 17 4.66 15.96 -3.64
CA THR A 17 5.07 16.91 -2.61
C THR A 17 6.47 16.61 -2.09
N VAL A 18 6.78 15.34 -1.82
CA VAL A 18 8.11 14.92 -1.34
C VAL A 18 9.16 15.03 -2.44
N ALA A 19 8.84 14.63 -3.68
CA ALA A 19 9.74 14.75 -4.82
C ALA A 19 10.19 16.21 -5.03
N GLY A 20 9.25 17.17 -4.96
CA GLY A 20 9.56 18.59 -5.08
C GLY A 20 10.44 19.14 -3.95
N ARG A 21 10.31 18.61 -2.72
CA ARG A 21 11.17 18.99 -1.58
C ARG A 21 12.56 18.37 -1.67
N ALA A 22 12.66 17.16 -2.23
CA ALA A 22 13.89 16.39 -2.32
C ALA A 22 14.68 16.65 -3.62
N ASP A 23 14.17 17.49 -4.53
CA ASP A 23 14.71 17.68 -5.89
C ASP A 23 14.89 16.35 -6.65
N ALA A 24 13.95 15.42 -6.44
CA ALA A 24 13.94 14.09 -7.06
C ALA A 24 12.98 14.05 -8.25
N ASP A 25 13.25 13.19 -9.25
CA ASP A 25 12.30 12.95 -10.35
C ASP A 25 11.01 12.30 -9.80
N PRO A 26 9.84 12.98 -9.87
CA PRO A 26 8.60 12.44 -9.34
C PRO A 26 8.23 11.09 -9.95
N ARG A 27 8.53 10.88 -11.25
CA ARG A 27 8.21 9.61 -11.92
C ARG A 27 9.10 8.47 -11.49
N ALA A 28 10.36 8.74 -11.21
CA ALA A 28 11.27 7.74 -10.67
C ALA A 28 10.85 7.35 -9.25
N LEU A 29 10.50 8.35 -8.43
CA LEU A 29 10.06 8.13 -7.06
C LEU A 29 8.74 7.34 -6.99
N THR A 30 7.73 7.71 -7.79
CA THR A 30 6.46 6.96 -7.88
C THR A 30 6.72 5.49 -8.21
N ARG A 31 7.50 5.21 -9.27
CA ARG A 31 7.80 3.82 -9.65
C ARG A 31 8.53 3.05 -8.55
N ALA A 32 9.44 3.70 -7.81
CA ALA A 32 10.16 3.06 -6.72
C ALA A 32 9.23 2.70 -5.56
N VAL A 33 8.31 3.61 -5.20
CA VAL A 33 7.29 3.36 -4.15
C VAL A 33 6.33 2.26 -4.59
N ASP A 34 5.87 2.28 -5.85
CA ASP A 34 4.95 1.28 -6.39
C ASP A 34 5.58 -0.13 -6.40
N ALA A 35 6.78 -0.25 -6.95
CA ALA A 35 7.50 -1.53 -7.03
C ALA A 35 7.79 -2.08 -5.62
N LEU A 36 8.11 -1.20 -4.68
CA LEU A 36 8.30 -1.57 -3.29
C LEU A 36 7.00 -2.12 -2.70
N HIS A 37 5.87 -1.43 -2.83
CA HIS A 37 4.59 -1.89 -2.28
C HIS A 37 4.08 -3.17 -2.93
N GLU A 38 4.18 -3.30 -4.27
CA GLU A 38 3.81 -4.52 -4.98
C GLU A 38 4.56 -5.73 -4.43
N SER A 39 5.86 -5.56 -4.17
CA SER A 39 6.67 -6.63 -3.63
C SER A 39 6.45 -6.87 -2.13
N LEU A 40 6.02 -5.86 -1.37
CA LEU A 40 5.70 -5.98 0.05
C LEU A 40 4.35 -6.66 0.32
N VAL A 41 3.47 -6.84 -0.68
CA VAL A 41 2.19 -7.54 -0.49
C VAL A 41 2.38 -8.91 0.15
N ASP A 42 3.37 -9.68 -0.29
CA ASP A 42 3.65 -11.01 0.24
C ASP A 42 4.59 -11.01 1.46
N GLY A 43 5.35 -9.92 1.68
CA GLY A 43 6.37 -9.82 2.75
C GLY A 43 5.92 -9.05 4.00
N SER A 44 4.85 -8.26 3.91
CA SER A 44 4.37 -7.38 4.97
C SER A 44 4.06 -8.11 6.28
N ASP A 45 3.47 -9.30 6.20
CA ASP A 45 3.11 -10.11 7.38
C ASP A 45 4.34 -10.49 8.22
N ALA A 46 5.48 -10.78 7.59
CA ALA A 46 6.72 -11.13 8.29
C ALA A 46 7.30 -9.92 9.04
N ILE A 47 7.28 -8.74 8.41
CA ILE A 47 7.74 -7.48 9.02
C ILE A 47 6.83 -7.13 10.20
N LEU A 48 5.51 -7.17 10.01
CA LEU A 48 4.54 -6.91 11.09
C LEU A 48 4.71 -7.89 12.25
N GLN A 49 4.87 -9.19 11.96
CA GLN A 49 5.05 -10.20 13.00
C GLN A 49 6.34 -9.99 13.79
N HIS A 50 7.44 -9.62 13.12
CA HIS A 50 8.70 -9.32 13.80
C HIS A 50 8.52 -8.15 14.77
N TYR A 51 7.98 -7.02 14.30
CA TYR A 51 7.89 -5.80 15.08
C TYR A 51 6.77 -5.79 16.14
N ARG A 52 5.77 -6.67 16.05
CA ARG A 52 4.80 -6.91 17.14
C ARG A 52 5.42 -7.48 18.42
N THR A 53 6.58 -8.12 18.29
CA THR A 53 7.23 -8.85 19.40
C THR A 53 8.46 -8.13 19.95
N THR A 54 8.79 -6.96 19.40
CA THR A 54 9.90 -6.12 19.86
C THR A 54 9.37 -4.93 20.65
N ASP A 55 10.26 -4.15 21.27
CA ASP A 55 9.90 -2.88 21.94
C ASP A 55 9.53 -1.76 20.94
N ALA A 56 8.99 -2.11 19.77
CA ALA A 56 8.57 -1.16 18.75
C ALA A 56 7.23 -0.52 19.08
N PRO A 57 7.01 0.74 18.64
CA PRO A 57 5.67 1.31 18.66
C PRO A 57 4.69 0.37 17.95
N ASP A 58 3.49 0.24 18.51
CA ASP A 58 2.44 -0.55 17.90
C ASP A 58 2.20 -0.10 16.45
N SER A 59 2.03 -1.08 15.56
CA SER A 59 1.65 -0.82 14.18
C SER A 59 0.26 -0.20 14.13
N VAL A 60 0.07 0.80 13.26
CA VAL A 60 -1.19 1.52 13.11
C VAL A 60 -1.77 1.21 11.73
N THR A 61 -2.93 0.55 11.69
CA THR A 61 -3.72 0.45 10.45
C THR A 61 -4.39 1.80 10.20
N VAL A 62 -4.18 2.37 9.01
CA VAL A 62 -4.74 3.68 8.65
C VAL A 62 -6.26 3.61 8.53
N ALA A 63 -6.93 4.75 8.63
CA ALA A 63 -8.38 4.81 8.82
C ALA A 63 -9.21 4.15 7.69
N ASP A 64 -8.70 4.16 6.47
CA ASP A 64 -9.37 3.55 5.31
C ASP A 64 -9.09 2.06 5.14
N GLY A 65 -8.25 1.48 6.01
CA GLY A 65 -7.90 0.06 6.00
C GLY A 65 -6.98 -0.36 4.86
N LEU A 66 -6.42 0.55 4.05
CA LEU A 66 -5.56 0.18 2.91
C LEU A 66 -4.11 -0.08 3.30
N ALA A 67 -3.65 0.55 4.37
CA ALA A 67 -2.26 0.52 4.80
C ALA A 67 -2.11 0.13 6.27
N THR A 68 -0.91 -0.31 6.63
CA THR A 68 -0.47 -0.39 8.02
C THR A 68 0.91 0.25 8.14
N VAL A 69 1.03 1.21 9.05
CA VAL A 69 2.28 1.86 9.39
C VAL A 69 2.96 1.05 10.49
N VAL A 70 4.22 0.65 10.26
CA VAL A 70 5.08 0.00 11.26
C VAL A 70 6.36 0.82 11.41
N TYR A 71 6.88 0.95 12.63
CA TYR A 71 8.11 1.70 12.88
C TYR A 71 9.28 0.73 12.95
N VAL A 72 10.19 0.80 11.98
CA VAL A 72 11.29 -0.15 11.80
C VAL A 72 12.64 0.51 12.00
N ASP A 73 13.66 -0.29 12.31
CA ASP A 73 15.04 0.18 12.38
C ASP A 73 15.66 0.40 10.99
N ASP A 74 16.80 1.09 10.97
CA ASP A 74 17.54 1.43 9.75
C ASP A 74 18.02 0.19 8.98
N ASP A 75 18.39 -0.88 9.70
CA ASP A 75 18.83 -2.14 9.10
C ASP A 75 17.70 -2.80 8.32
N THR A 76 16.48 -2.79 8.86
CA THR A 76 15.29 -3.30 8.18
C THR A 76 14.97 -2.46 6.95
N TRP A 77 14.99 -1.14 7.07
CA TRP A 77 14.79 -0.26 5.94
C TRP A 77 15.79 -0.51 4.81
N THR A 78 17.08 -0.54 5.14
CA THR A 78 18.16 -0.77 4.18
C THR A 78 18.00 -2.13 3.50
N ARG A 79 17.76 -3.19 4.28
CA ARG A 79 17.51 -4.54 3.74
C ARG A 79 16.32 -4.57 2.80
N THR A 80 15.21 -3.92 3.18
CA THR A 80 14.01 -3.86 2.34
C THR A 80 14.30 -3.15 1.03
N LEU A 81 14.90 -1.96 1.06
CA LEU A 81 15.24 -1.20 -0.14
C LEU A 81 16.19 -1.97 -1.07
N ASP A 82 17.23 -2.60 -0.52
CA ASP A 82 18.18 -3.42 -1.27
C ASP A 82 17.51 -4.65 -1.91
N THR A 83 16.67 -5.35 -1.14
CA THR A 83 15.95 -6.54 -1.60
C THR A 83 15.04 -6.23 -2.79
N HIS A 84 14.44 -5.05 -2.80
CA HIS A 84 13.54 -4.60 -3.86
C HIS A 84 14.23 -3.75 -4.93
N GLY A 85 15.57 -3.63 -4.88
CA GLY A 85 16.35 -2.97 -5.91
C GLY A 85 16.09 -1.46 -6.02
N VAL A 86 15.71 -0.81 -4.92
CA VAL A 86 15.50 0.65 -4.90
C VAL A 86 16.87 1.34 -5.03
N PRO A 87 17.07 2.22 -6.04
CA PRO A 87 18.33 2.91 -6.22
C PRO A 87 18.73 3.75 -5.00
N ALA A 88 20.01 3.75 -4.64
CA ALA A 88 20.51 4.43 -3.44
C ALA A 88 20.31 5.96 -3.47
N ASP A 89 20.25 6.56 -4.66
CA ASP A 89 19.93 7.98 -4.87
C ASP A 89 18.44 8.30 -4.67
N VAL A 90 17.55 7.31 -4.85
CA VAL A 90 16.09 7.46 -4.67
C VAL A 90 15.64 7.02 -3.27
N ALA A 91 16.39 6.13 -2.61
CA ALA A 91 16.09 5.57 -1.30
C ALA A 91 15.75 6.61 -0.21
N PRO A 92 16.48 7.73 -0.04
CA PRO A 92 16.11 8.75 0.94
C PRO A 92 14.74 9.38 0.68
N ALA A 93 14.40 9.60 -0.60
CA ALA A 93 13.10 10.15 -0.99
C ALA A 93 11.97 9.14 -0.74
N VAL A 94 12.20 7.84 -0.96
CA VAL A 94 11.22 6.77 -0.63
C VAL A 94 10.92 6.76 0.86
N ARG A 95 11.96 6.78 1.71
CA ARG A 95 11.78 6.87 3.17
C ARG A 95 11.01 8.14 3.57
N ALA A 96 11.32 9.28 2.95
CA ALA A 96 10.62 10.53 3.19
C ALA A 96 9.14 10.49 2.78
N VAL A 97 8.79 9.77 1.70
CA VAL A 97 7.39 9.53 1.30
C VAL A 97 6.65 8.73 2.37
N HIS A 98 7.24 7.64 2.87
CA HIS A 98 6.63 6.83 3.93
C HIS A 98 6.46 7.62 5.23
N ALA A 99 7.45 8.45 5.57
CA ALA A 99 7.39 9.33 6.74
C ALA A 99 6.33 10.42 6.62
N ALA A 100 6.20 11.06 5.45
CA ALA A 100 5.18 12.07 5.21
C ALA A 100 3.77 11.47 5.36
N PHE A 101 3.51 10.36 4.67
CA PHE A 101 2.22 9.67 4.76
C PHE A 101 1.89 9.22 6.18
N ALA A 102 2.84 8.58 6.86
CA ALA A 102 2.63 8.12 8.23
C ALA A 102 2.36 9.29 9.19
N THR A 103 3.01 10.44 9.00
CA THR A 103 2.76 11.63 9.82
C THR A 103 1.34 12.14 9.63
N ASP A 104 0.88 12.21 8.38
CA ASP A 104 -0.47 12.71 8.06
C ASP A 104 -1.56 11.77 8.61
N GLU A 105 -1.36 10.45 8.53
CA GLU A 105 -2.37 9.46 8.96
C GLU A 105 -2.34 9.17 10.47
N THR A 106 -1.17 9.24 11.12
CA THR A 106 -1.02 8.84 12.53
C THR A 106 -0.74 9.99 13.49
N GLY A 107 -0.42 11.18 12.97
CA GLY A 107 0.03 12.32 13.76
C GLY A 107 1.39 12.13 14.43
N ARG A 108 2.09 11.03 14.16
CA ARG A 108 3.38 10.68 14.75
C ARG A 108 4.49 10.82 13.69
N PRO A 109 5.27 11.91 13.72
CA PRO A 109 6.51 11.95 12.96
C PRO A 109 7.42 10.82 13.42
N GLY A 110 8.21 10.25 12.52
CA GLY A 110 9.24 9.30 12.89
C GLY A 110 10.18 9.87 13.95
N ASP A 111 10.70 8.98 14.78
CA ASP A 111 11.81 9.15 15.74
C ASP A 111 11.53 9.66 17.18
N GLU A 112 11.09 8.74 18.06
CA GLU A 112 11.37 8.79 19.51
C GLU A 112 12.42 7.74 19.95
N SER A 113 12.97 6.92 19.03
CA SER A 113 13.78 5.72 19.37
C SER A 113 14.67 5.17 18.23
N ARG A 114 15.09 5.99 17.26
CA ARG A 114 15.81 5.57 16.03
C ARG A 114 15.02 4.62 15.12
N ARG A 115 13.70 4.78 15.07
CA ARG A 115 12.82 4.00 14.21
C ARG A 115 12.05 4.91 13.26
N GLU A 116 12.01 4.51 12.01
CA GLU A 116 11.36 5.23 10.92
C GLU A 116 10.09 4.49 10.48
N PRO A 117 8.99 5.21 10.19
CA PRO A 117 7.76 4.59 9.73
C PRO A 117 7.92 3.98 8.33
N MET A 118 7.50 2.74 8.18
CA MET A 118 7.34 2.03 6.91
C MET A 118 5.86 1.73 6.71
N VAL A 119 5.30 2.26 5.63
CA VAL A 119 3.96 1.95 5.16
C VAL A 119 3.97 0.61 4.44
N LEU A 120 3.12 -0.29 4.88
CA LEU A 120 2.89 -1.61 4.28
C LEU A 120 1.44 -1.68 3.77
N PRO A 121 1.15 -2.47 2.73
CA PRO A 121 -0.22 -2.87 2.44
C PRO A 121 -0.88 -3.46 3.70
N SER A 122 -2.16 -3.16 3.92
CA SER A 122 -2.87 -3.76 5.04
C SER A 122 -3.01 -5.27 4.85
N ARG A 123 -3.27 -5.96 5.96
CA ARG A 123 -3.52 -7.40 5.95
C ARG A 123 -4.72 -7.76 5.06
N ASP A 124 -5.79 -6.97 5.08
CA ASP A 124 -6.98 -7.21 4.27
C ASP A 124 -6.68 -7.10 2.77
N VAL A 125 -5.89 -6.09 2.38
CA VAL A 125 -5.41 -5.97 0.99
C VAL A 125 -4.55 -7.18 0.62
N ALA A 126 -3.58 -7.55 1.46
CA ALA A 126 -2.68 -8.66 1.19
C ALA A 126 -3.42 -10.01 1.08
N GLU A 127 -4.39 -10.27 1.96
CA GLU A 127 -5.21 -11.49 1.91
C GLU A 127 -6.02 -11.60 0.61
N LEU A 128 -6.61 -10.50 0.16
CA LEU A 128 -7.36 -10.46 -1.10
C LEU A 128 -6.46 -10.62 -2.34
N VAL A 129 -5.25 -10.06 -2.32
CA VAL A 129 -4.29 -10.27 -3.41
C VAL A 129 -3.85 -11.74 -3.46
N ARG A 130 -3.54 -12.35 -2.31
CA ARG A 130 -3.24 -13.79 -2.22
C ARG A 130 -4.41 -14.67 -2.65
N ALA A 131 -5.64 -14.22 -2.45
CA ALA A 131 -6.85 -14.88 -2.97
C ALA A 131 -7.04 -14.71 -4.50
N GLY A 132 -6.12 -14.02 -5.18
CA GLY A 132 -6.08 -13.88 -6.64
C GLY A 132 -6.67 -12.59 -7.18
N LEU A 133 -6.94 -11.59 -6.34
CA LEU A 133 -7.25 -10.23 -6.81
C LEU A 133 -5.96 -9.50 -7.23
N SER A 134 -6.05 -8.56 -8.18
CA SER A 134 -4.96 -7.59 -8.35
C SER A 134 -4.96 -6.62 -7.16
N THR A 135 -3.84 -5.95 -6.88
CA THR A 135 -3.73 -4.95 -5.80
C THR A 135 -4.86 -3.92 -5.86
N ARG A 136 -5.07 -3.30 -7.02
CA ARG A 136 -6.18 -2.34 -7.22
C ARG A 136 -7.59 -2.94 -7.03
N GLN A 137 -7.78 -4.23 -7.31
CA GLN A 137 -9.06 -4.90 -7.02
C GLN A 137 -9.24 -5.13 -5.52
N ALA A 138 -8.17 -5.49 -4.81
CA ALA A 138 -8.18 -5.66 -3.37
C ALA A 138 -8.47 -4.32 -2.66
N GLU A 139 -7.82 -3.24 -3.05
CA GLU A 139 -8.09 -1.89 -2.50
C GLU A 139 -9.54 -1.45 -2.69
N VAL A 140 -10.08 -1.59 -3.91
CA VAL A 140 -11.49 -1.30 -4.20
C VAL A 140 -12.43 -2.15 -3.34
N GLN A 141 -12.09 -3.41 -3.11
CA GLN A 141 -12.88 -4.31 -2.29
C GLN A 141 -12.84 -3.91 -0.81
N VAL A 142 -11.66 -3.59 -0.26
CA VAL A 142 -11.49 -3.14 1.13
C VAL A 142 -12.30 -1.87 1.40
N LEU A 143 -12.17 -0.85 0.54
CA LEU A 143 -12.94 0.40 0.70
C LEU A 143 -14.45 0.17 0.55
N HIS A 144 -14.86 -0.69 -0.38
CA HIS A 144 -16.26 -1.07 -0.53
C HIS A 144 -16.80 -1.78 0.71
N ASP A 145 -16.03 -2.68 1.33
CA ASP A 145 -16.43 -3.41 2.54
C ASP A 145 -16.46 -2.50 3.77
N ALA A 146 -15.68 -1.42 3.77
CA ALA A 146 -15.80 -0.31 4.72
C ALA A 146 -17.06 0.57 4.48
N GLY A 147 -17.87 0.27 3.46
CA GLY A 147 -19.14 0.93 3.19
C GLY A 147 -19.05 2.21 2.36
N LEU A 148 -17.90 2.49 1.73
CA LEU A 148 -17.74 3.67 0.88
C LEU A 148 -18.48 3.48 -0.45
N ASP A 149 -19.07 4.57 -0.95
CA ASP A 149 -19.68 4.58 -2.28
C ASP A 149 -18.63 4.70 -3.40
N TYR A 150 -19.04 4.44 -4.64
CA TYR A 150 -18.11 4.42 -5.77
C TYR A 150 -17.45 5.76 -6.06
N ALA A 151 -18.13 6.88 -5.80
CA ALA A 151 -17.56 8.21 -5.99
C ALA A 151 -16.44 8.45 -4.97
N THR A 152 -16.69 8.12 -3.70
CA THR A 152 -15.71 8.23 -2.62
C THR A 152 -14.51 7.32 -2.85
N ILE A 153 -14.75 6.07 -3.30
CA ILE A 153 -13.67 5.15 -3.67
C ILE A 153 -12.85 5.70 -4.84
N ALA A 154 -13.51 6.26 -5.85
CA ALA A 154 -12.87 6.83 -7.02
C ALA A 154 -11.97 8.00 -6.65
N ASP A 155 -12.49 8.94 -5.85
CA ASP A 155 -11.74 10.08 -5.33
C ASP A 155 -10.56 9.62 -4.46
N ARG A 156 -10.77 8.62 -3.58
CA ARG A 156 -9.73 8.11 -2.68
C ARG A 156 -8.59 7.45 -3.44
N LEU A 157 -8.90 6.71 -4.50
CA LEU A 157 -7.95 5.99 -5.33
C LEU A 157 -7.44 6.80 -6.52
N ASP A 158 -7.85 8.07 -6.66
CA ASP A 158 -7.56 8.95 -7.79
C ASP A 158 -7.82 8.28 -9.16
N VAL A 159 -8.99 7.66 -9.29
CA VAL A 159 -9.46 7.01 -10.52
C VAL A 159 -10.84 7.51 -10.90
N ALA A 160 -11.27 7.23 -12.14
CA ALA A 160 -12.66 7.46 -12.52
C ALA A 160 -13.61 6.49 -11.81
N GLU A 161 -14.82 6.94 -11.46
CA GLU A 161 -15.88 6.07 -10.91
C GLU A 161 -16.21 4.87 -11.82
N SER A 162 -16.09 5.06 -13.15
CA SER A 162 -16.23 3.98 -14.12
C SER A 162 -15.17 2.89 -13.95
N THR A 163 -13.94 3.25 -13.58
CA THR A 163 -12.86 2.31 -13.26
C THR A 163 -13.20 1.47 -12.04
N VAL A 164 -13.74 2.11 -10.98
CA VAL A 164 -14.22 1.39 -9.78
C VAL A 164 -15.29 0.37 -10.15
N LYS A 165 -16.28 0.77 -10.97
CA LYS A 165 -17.34 -0.14 -11.47
C LYS A 165 -16.77 -1.33 -12.24
N VAL A 166 -15.77 -1.11 -13.09
CA VAL A 166 -15.10 -2.19 -13.83
C VAL A 166 -14.37 -3.14 -12.88
N HIS A 167 -13.65 -2.63 -11.88
CA HIS A 167 -13.00 -3.48 -10.88
C HIS A 167 -14.02 -4.31 -10.10
N ARG A 168 -15.11 -3.71 -9.63
CA ARG A 168 -16.21 -4.40 -8.94
C ARG A 168 -16.81 -5.52 -9.79
N HIS A 169 -17.08 -5.25 -11.07
CA HIS A 169 -17.59 -6.26 -12.00
C HIS A 169 -16.62 -7.45 -12.14
N ARG A 170 -15.32 -7.19 -12.36
CA ARG A 170 -14.30 -8.24 -12.47
C ARG A 170 -14.14 -9.05 -11.19
N ILE A 171 -14.28 -8.42 -10.02
CA ILE A 171 -14.25 -9.12 -8.73
C ILE A 171 -15.45 -10.07 -8.63
N GLN A 172 -16.66 -9.60 -8.99
CA GLN A 172 -17.86 -10.45 -9.01
C GLN A 172 -17.71 -11.65 -9.94
N GLU A 173 -17.09 -11.46 -11.11
CA GLU A 173 -16.78 -12.57 -12.03
C GLU A 173 -15.80 -13.57 -11.41
N LYS A 174 -14.72 -13.10 -10.77
CA LYS A 174 -13.77 -13.97 -10.05
C LYS A 174 -14.44 -14.77 -8.94
N VAL A 175 -15.28 -14.12 -8.13
CA VAL A 175 -16.04 -14.77 -7.06
C VAL A 175 -17.02 -15.80 -7.61
N ALA A 176 -17.75 -15.46 -8.68
CA ALA A 176 -18.68 -16.39 -9.32
C ALA A 176 -17.96 -17.63 -9.88
N ASN A 177 -16.80 -17.43 -10.51
CA ASN A 177 -15.98 -18.54 -11.01
C ASN A 177 -15.43 -19.40 -9.86
N ALA A 178 -14.96 -18.79 -8.77
CA ALA A 178 -14.50 -19.52 -7.59
C ALA A 178 -15.62 -20.36 -6.96
N LYS A 179 -16.85 -19.83 -6.85
CA LYS A 179 -18.01 -20.58 -6.37
C LYS A 179 -18.32 -21.79 -7.26
N ARG A 180 -18.35 -21.61 -8.59
CA ARG A 180 -18.55 -22.73 -9.52
C ARG A 180 -17.48 -23.82 -9.38
N LEU A 181 -16.22 -23.44 -9.11
CA LEU A 181 -15.14 -24.40 -8.88
C LEU A 181 -15.33 -25.16 -7.57
N LEU A 182 -15.74 -24.48 -6.49
CA LEU A 182 -16.04 -25.10 -5.20
C LEU A 182 -17.21 -26.09 -5.32
N ASP A 183 -18.28 -25.70 -6.02
CA ASP A 183 -19.43 -26.59 -6.26
C ASP A 183 -19.00 -27.85 -7.05
N ALA A 184 -18.11 -27.70 -8.03
CA ALA A 184 -17.64 -28.81 -8.86
C ALA A 184 -16.70 -29.80 -8.15
N VAL A 185 -16.12 -29.45 -7.00
CA VAL A 185 -15.27 -30.35 -6.18
C VAL A 185 -15.98 -30.86 -4.93
N ALA A 186 -17.17 -30.36 -4.65
CA ALA A 186 -18.01 -30.82 -3.54
C ALA A 186 -18.87 -32.05 -3.91
N ASP A 187 -19.00 -32.34 -5.20
CA ASP A 187 -19.61 -33.55 -5.77
C ASP A 187 -18.60 -34.72 -5.89
#